data_AF-A0A4Y2WTZ4-F1
#
_entry.id   AF-A0A4Y2WTZ4-F1
#
_cell.length_a   1.000
_cell.length_b   1.000
_cell.length_c   1.000
_cell.angle_alpha   90.00
_cell.angle_beta   90.00
_cell.angle_gamma   90.00
#
_symmetry.space_group_name_H-M   'P 1'
#
loop_
_entity.id
_entity.type
_entity.pdbx_description
1 polymer ?
#
loop_
_entity_poly.entity_id
_entity_poly.type
_entity_poly.pdbx_seq_one_letter_code
_entity_poly.pdbx_strand_id
1 'polypeptide(L)'
;MAYFQSLLYTKSPACAKGAYLNAIAYIGSCIPTYPLSNVYLKQMWNRRELLCLAFRNESVKGHNTNNFSEIAVRIFKNEVLSRVRVYNVITLIDFCSTALEKYYNRRLQEFADFRNPRLGPRLFLGKNEEKGFRS
;
A
#
# COMPACT_ATOMS: atom_id res chain seq x y z
N MET A 1 -5.95 -11.67 -10.30
CA MET A 1 -5.33 -10.32 -10.20
C MET A 1 -4.84 -9.72 -11.53
N ALA A 2 -4.73 -10.48 -12.62
CA ALA A 2 -4.22 -9.95 -13.91
C ALA A 2 -5.10 -8.85 -14.54
N TYR A 3 -6.43 -8.93 -14.45
CA TYR A 3 -7.35 -7.95 -15.04
C TYR A 3 -7.31 -6.56 -14.38
N PHE A 4 -7.04 -6.54 -13.08
CA PHE A 4 -6.95 -5.29 -12.33
C PHE A 4 -5.69 -4.52 -12.70
N GLN A 5 -4.56 -5.24 -12.75
CA GLN A 5 -3.30 -4.69 -13.22
C GLN A 5 -3.41 -4.27 -14.69
N SER A 6 -4.02 -5.07 -15.55
CA SER A 6 -4.18 -4.70 -16.96
C SER A 6 -4.98 -3.41 -17.12
N LEU A 7 -6.05 -3.21 -16.34
CA LEU A 7 -6.83 -1.97 -16.32
C LEU A 7 -5.99 -0.74 -15.92
N LEU A 8 -5.29 -0.82 -14.77
CA LEU A 8 -4.56 0.30 -14.18
C LEU A 8 -3.33 0.72 -15.00
N TYR A 9 -2.64 -0.24 -15.61
CA TYR A 9 -1.39 -0.02 -16.33
C TYR A 9 -1.56 0.18 -17.84
N THR A 10 -2.80 0.33 -18.33
CA THR A 10 -3.06 0.67 -19.73
C THR A 10 -2.45 2.01 -20.11
N LYS A 11 -1.91 2.09 -21.34
CA LYS A 11 -1.26 3.31 -21.87
C LYS A 11 -2.20 4.24 -22.62
N SER A 12 -3.37 3.75 -23.06
CA SER A 12 -4.34 4.50 -23.85
C SER A 12 -5.74 4.42 -23.23
N PRO A 13 -6.51 5.52 -23.21
CA PRO A 13 -7.89 5.55 -22.73
C PRO A 13 -8.81 4.51 -23.38
N ALA A 14 -8.61 4.23 -24.67
CA ALA A 14 -9.39 3.24 -25.40
C ALA A 14 -9.13 1.82 -24.89
N CYS A 15 -7.85 1.49 -24.68
CA CYS A 15 -7.45 0.20 -24.10
C CYS A 15 -7.95 0.03 -22.67
N ALA A 16 -7.95 1.11 -21.87
CA ALA A 16 -8.47 1.10 -20.51
C ALA A 16 -9.98 0.77 -20.49
N LYS A 17 -10.76 1.38 -21.40
CA LYS A 17 -12.19 1.11 -21.53
C LYS A 17 -12.47 -0.33 -21.96
N GLY A 18 -11.68 -0.87 -22.89
CA GLY A 18 -11.76 -2.28 -23.28
C GLY A 18 -11.46 -3.22 -22.10
N ALA A 19 -10.39 -2.96 -21.35
CA ALA A 19 -10.03 -3.75 -20.17
C ALA A 19 -11.11 -3.71 -19.08
N TYR A 20 -11.75 -2.55 -18.87
CA TYR A 20 -12.86 -2.39 -17.93
C TYR A 20 -14.09 -3.22 -18.32
N LEU A 21 -14.48 -3.18 -19.59
CA LEU A 21 -15.60 -3.97 -20.12
C LEU A 21 -15.33 -5.48 -20.00
N ASN A 22 -14.09 -5.91 -20.27
CA ASN A 22 -13.67 -7.29 -20.06
C ASN A 22 -13.75 -7.69 -18.57
N ALA A 23 -13.36 -6.79 -17.65
CA ALA A 23 -13.34 -7.05 -16.22
C ALA A 23 -14.73 -7.15 -15.57
N ILE A 24 -15.76 -6.50 -16.13
CA ILE A 24 -17.15 -6.59 -15.65
C ILE A 24 -17.93 -7.70 -16.38
N ALA A 25 -17.23 -8.60 -17.08
CA ALA A 25 -17.79 -9.73 -17.82
C ALA A 25 -18.65 -9.35 -19.05
N TYR A 26 -18.44 -8.17 -19.64
CA TYR A 26 -19.15 -7.79 -20.88
C TYR A 26 -18.56 -8.47 -22.13
N ILE A 27 -17.28 -8.88 -22.08
CA ILE A 27 -16.58 -9.51 -23.20
C ILE A 27 -15.83 -10.76 -22.67
N GLY A 28 -16.49 -11.91 -22.79
CA GLY A 28 -15.82 -13.19 -23.05
C GLY A 28 -14.98 -13.86 -21.95
N SER A 29 -15.18 -13.60 -20.65
CA SER A 29 -14.54 -14.43 -19.62
C SER A 29 -15.49 -14.86 -18.51
N CYS A 30 -15.53 -16.17 -18.28
CA CYS A 30 -16.20 -16.89 -17.19
C CYS A 30 -15.51 -16.62 -15.85
N ILE A 31 -15.50 -15.35 -15.43
CA ILE A 31 -15.07 -14.96 -14.08
C ILE A 31 -16.25 -15.23 -13.14
N PRO A 32 -16.04 -15.87 -11.98
CA PRO A 32 -17.03 -15.88 -10.92
C PRO A 32 -17.33 -14.42 -10.53
N THR A 33 -18.43 -13.88 -11.02
CA THR A 33 -18.84 -12.50 -10.74
C THR A 33 -19.21 -12.40 -9.28
N TYR A 34 -18.26 -11.96 -8.46
CA TYR A 34 -18.54 -11.58 -7.09
C TYR A 34 -19.26 -10.22 -7.12
N PRO A 35 -20.51 -10.10 -6.64
CA PRO A 35 -21.32 -8.89 -6.79
C PRO A 35 -20.63 -7.63 -6.27
N LEU A 36 -19.94 -7.74 -5.13
CA LEU A 36 -19.19 -6.63 -4.52
C LEU A 36 -17.95 -6.24 -5.34
N SER A 37 -17.34 -7.18 -6.07
CA SER A 37 -16.20 -6.89 -6.96
C SER A 37 -16.64 -5.97 -8.11
N ASN A 38 -17.81 -6.22 -8.69
CA ASN A 38 -18.36 -5.37 -9.75
C ASN A 38 -18.69 -3.96 -9.25
N VAL A 39 -19.22 -3.84 -8.02
CA VAL A 39 -19.46 -2.55 -7.38
C VAL A 39 -18.14 -1.80 -7.17
N TYR A 40 -17.12 -2.49 -6.67
CA TYR A 40 -15.79 -1.93 -6.46
C TYR A 40 -15.16 -1.47 -7.79
N LEU A 41 -15.21 -2.28 -8.84
CA LEU A 41 -14.70 -1.94 -10.17
C LEU A 41 -15.41 -0.72 -10.76
N LYS A 42 -16.74 -0.60 -10.59
CA LYS A 42 -17.51 0.58 -10.99
C LYS A 42 -17.07 1.83 -10.24
N GLN A 43 -16.95 1.77 -8.91
CA GLN A 43 -16.47 2.90 -8.10
C GLN A 43 -15.06 3.33 -8.49
N MET A 44 -14.18 2.38 -8.77
CA MET A 44 -12.83 2.66 -9.24
C MET A 44 -12.80 3.29 -10.63
N TRP A 45 -13.63 2.82 -11.57
CA TRP A 45 -13.73 3.40 -12.90
C TRP A 45 -14.24 4.85 -12.88
N ASN A 46 -15.09 5.20 -11.91
CA ASN A 46 -15.47 6.59 -11.68
C ASN A 46 -14.27 7.47 -11.28
N ARG A 47 -13.25 6.89 -10.64
CA ARG A 47 -12.01 7.55 -10.23
C ARG A 47 -10.82 7.23 -11.16
N ARG A 48 -11.08 6.81 -12.40
CA ARG A 48 -10.05 6.35 -13.35
C ARG A 48 -8.96 7.38 -13.62
N GLU A 49 -9.26 8.67 -13.56
CA GLU A 49 -8.29 9.77 -13.75
C GLU A 49 -7.18 9.78 -12.68
N LEU A 50 -7.52 9.36 -11.46
CA LEU A 50 -6.55 9.24 -10.37
C LEU A 50 -5.78 7.91 -10.44
N LEU A 51 -6.43 6.86 -10.94
CA LEU A 51 -5.99 5.48 -10.73
C LEU A 51 -5.30 4.87 -11.95
N CYS A 52 -5.80 5.12 -13.15
CA CYS A 52 -5.31 4.52 -14.39
C CYS A 52 -4.25 5.39 -15.05
N LEU A 53 -3.13 4.77 -15.45
CA LEU A 53 -2.04 5.45 -16.14
C LEU A 53 -2.48 6.18 -17.40
N ALA A 54 -3.39 5.58 -18.18
CA ALA A 54 -3.93 6.14 -19.41
C ALA A 54 -4.60 7.52 -19.26
N PHE A 55 -5.07 7.87 -18.06
CA PHE A 55 -5.82 9.10 -17.79
C PHE A 55 -5.07 10.10 -16.89
N ARG A 56 -3.78 9.83 -16.61
CA ARG A 56 -2.99 10.66 -15.69
C ARG A 56 -2.25 11.79 -16.40
N ASN A 57 -2.18 12.91 -15.70
CA ASN A 57 -1.32 14.04 -16.02
C ASN A 57 0.09 13.88 -15.43
N GLU A 58 1.05 14.65 -15.92
CA GLU A 58 2.46 14.61 -15.50
C GLU A 58 2.67 14.80 -14.00
N SER A 59 1.73 15.46 -13.31
CA SER A 59 1.72 15.68 -11.86
C SER A 59 1.55 14.41 -11.02
N VAL A 60 1.13 13.27 -11.60
CA VAL A 60 0.81 12.01 -10.88
C VAL A 60 1.74 10.85 -11.30
N LYS A 61 2.88 11.18 -11.92
CA LYS A 61 3.86 10.22 -12.43
C LYS A 61 4.69 9.65 -11.26
N GLY A 62 4.64 8.32 -11.05
CA GLY A 62 5.52 7.60 -10.10
C GLY A 62 4.83 6.96 -8.89
N HIS A 63 3.64 7.40 -8.49
CA HIS A 63 2.90 6.82 -7.34
C HIS A 63 1.94 5.68 -7.75
N ASN A 64 2.47 4.63 -8.39
CA ASN A 64 1.66 3.43 -8.75
C ASN A 64 1.91 2.22 -7.87
N THR A 65 3.05 2.22 -7.19
CA THR A 65 3.46 1.09 -6.37
C THR A 65 2.92 1.29 -4.96
N ASN A 66 2.17 0.29 -4.48
CA ASN A 66 1.69 0.22 -3.10
C ASN A 66 2.85 0.10 -2.09
N ASN A 67 4.10 0.14 -2.53
CA ASN A 67 5.29 -0.06 -1.70
C ASN A 67 5.35 0.93 -0.52
N PHE A 68 5.10 2.22 -0.75
CA PHE A 68 5.14 3.22 0.32
C PHE A 68 4.03 2.97 1.36
N SER A 69 2.79 2.79 0.91
CA SER A 69 1.64 2.50 1.77
C SER A 69 1.77 1.15 2.49
N GLU A 70 2.26 0.11 1.82
CA GLU A 70 2.53 -1.20 2.44
C GLU A 70 3.58 -1.11 3.54
N ILE A 71 4.67 -0.38 3.30
CA ILE A 71 5.71 -0.16 4.29
C ILE A 71 5.17 0.65 5.46
N ALA A 72 4.44 1.74 5.20
CA ALA A 72 3.84 2.58 6.24
C ALA A 72 2.87 1.79 7.13
N VAL A 73 1.95 1.02 6.54
CA VAL A 73 1.03 0.14 7.28
C VAL A 73 1.78 -0.95 8.03
N ARG A 74 2.84 -1.51 7.45
CA ARG A 74 3.67 -2.52 8.13
C ARG A 74 4.40 -1.96 9.34
N ILE A 75 5.00 -0.78 9.23
CA ILE A 75 5.65 -0.09 10.36
C ILE A 75 4.60 0.20 11.43
N PHE A 76 3.45 0.77 11.04
CA PHE A 76 2.37 1.06 11.96
C PHE A 76 1.89 -0.19 12.72
N LYS A 77 1.66 -1.29 11.99
CA LYS A 77 1.27 -2.57 12.57
C LYS A 77 2.32 -3.08 13.55
N ASN A 78 3.60 -2.98 13.20
CA ASN A 78 4.68 -3.56 13.99
C ASN A 78 5.13 -2.69 15.17
N GLU A 79 5.03 -1.37 15.08
CA GLU A 79 5.50 -0.46 16.13
C GLU A 79 4.39 -0.02 17.07
N VAL A 80 3.18 0.22 16.53
CA VAL A 80 2.02 0.68 17.30
C VAL A 80 1.15 -0.51 17.68
N LEU A 81 0.70 -1.32 16.70
CA LEU A 81 -0.31 -2.36 16.95
C LEU A 81 0.23 -3.67 17.54
N SER A 82 1.54 -3.90 17.53
CA SER A 82 2.15 -5.12 18.07
C SER A 82 2.22 -5.15 19.60
N ARG A 83 2.11 -3.98 20.25
CA ARG A 83 2.49 -3.83 21.66
C ARG A 83 1.42 -4.29 22.66
N VAL A 84 0.11 -4.26 22.35
CA VAL A 84 -0.98 -4.68 23.28
C VAL A 84 -2.25 -5.17 22.54
N ARG A 85 -3.06 -6.04 23.18
CA ARG A 85 -4.32 -6.62 22.65
C ARG A 85 -5.55 -5.70 22.72
N VAL A 86 -5.53 -4.57 23.42
CA VAL A 86 -6.68 -3.67 23.58
C VAL A 86 -6.18 -2.22 23.59
N TYR A 87 -6.61 -1.43 22.59
CA TYR A 87 -6.29 0.00 22.50
C TYR A 87 -7.54 0.82 22.82
N ASN A 88 -7.46 1.67 23.85
CA ASN A 88 -8.36 2.82 23.95
C ASN A 88 -7.93 3.86 22.89
N VAL A 89 -8.86 4.62 22.32
CA VAL A 89 -8.56 5.63 21.29
C VAL A 89 -7.48 6.61 21.77
N ILE A 90 -7.57 7.04 23.03
CA ILE A 90 -6.59 7.94 23.66
C ILE A 90 -5.20 7.30 23.68
N THR A 91 -5.10 6.03 24.11
CA THR A 91 -3.82 5.31 24.14
C THR A 91 -3.25 5.09 22.74
N LEU A 92 -4.10 4.88 21.72
CA LEU A 92 -3.65 4.72 20.35
C LEU A 92 -3.02 6.02 19.82
N ILE A 93 -3.63 7.17 20.09
CA ILE A 93 -3.09 8.47 19.70
C ILE A 93 -1.74 8.71 20.40
N ASP A 94 -1.66 8.44 21.70
CA ASP A 94 -0.40 8.58 22.45
C ASP A 94 0.70 7.65 21.90
N PHE A 95 0.37 6.41 21.53
CA PHE A 95 1.33 5.52 20.88
C PHE A 95 1.72 5.97 19.46
N CYS A 96 0.79 6.53 18.69
CA CYS A 96 1.11 7.12 17.39
C CYS A 96 2.13 8.24 17.54
N SER A 97 1.97 9.12 18.52
CA SER A 97 2.90 10.23 18.75
C SER A 97 4.21 9.75 19.36
N THR A 98 4.19 8.87 20.35
CA THR A 98 5.41 8.48 21.08
C THR A 98 6.19 7.33 20.44
N ALA A 99 5.51 6.26 20.02
CA ALA A 99 6.19 5.06 19.53
C ALA A 99 6.70 5.23 18.10
N LEU A 100 5.93 5.87 17.22
CA LEU A 100 6.38 6.17 15.85
C LEU A 100 7.50 7.20 15.85
N GLU A 101 7.39 8.28 16.63
CA GLU A 101 8.44 9.29 16.72
C GLU A 101 9.76 8.67 17.21
N LYS A 102 9.71 7.87 18.29
CA LYS A 102 10.88 7.13 18.78
C LYS A 102 11.46 6.18 17.73
N TYR A 103 10.61 5.49 16.98
CA TYR A 103 11.05 4.60 15.90
C TYR A 103 11.78 5.37 14.79
N TYR A 104 11.17 6.46 14.29
CA TYR A 104 11.76 7.25 13.21
C TYR A 104 13.06 7.94 13.66
N ASN A 105 13.08 8.55 14.84
CA ASN A 105 14.28 9.18 15.39
C ASN A 105 15.44 8.17 15.50
N ARG A 106 15.18 6.98 16.02
CA ARG A 106 16.19 5.92 16.10
C ARG A 106 16.69 5.49 14.72
N ARG A 107 15.80 5.30 13.75
CA ARG A 107 16.19 4.87 12.39
C ARG A 107 17.00 5.95 11.67
N LEU A 108 16.65 7.22 11.84
CA LEU A 108 17.38 8.34 11.26
C LEU A 108 18.77 8.50 11.91
N GLN A 109 18.87 8.32 13.22
CA GLN A 109 20.17 8.29 13.92
C GLN A 109 21.04 7.12 13.47
N GLU A 110 20.49 5.90 13.39
CA GLU A 110 21.22 4.71 12.89
C GLU A 110 21.74 4.89 11.46
N PHE A 111 21.01 5.64 10.63
CA PHE A 111 21.42 6.00 9.28
C PHE A 111 22.51 7.07 9.26
N ALA A 112 22.34 8.15 10.02
CA ALA A 112 23.31 9.26 10.10
C ALA A 112 24.66 8.80 10.65
N ASP A 113 24.66 7.89 11.63
CA ASP A 113 25.88 7.38 12.24
C ASP A 113 26.64 6.37 11.35
N PHE A 114 26.13 6.04 10.14
CA PHE A 114 26.63 4.97 9.25
C PHE A 114 26.87 3.61 9.94
N ARG A 115 26.33 3.42 11.14
CA ARG A 115 26.58 2.26 12.01
C ARG A 115 26.07 0.95 11.43
N ASN A 116 25.34 1.01 10.32
CA ASN A 116 24.80 -0.16 9.67
C ASN A 116 25.05 -0.13 8.16
N PRO A 117 26.19 -0.67 7.67
CA PRO A 117 26.45 -0.81 6.24
C PRO A 117 25.43 -1.71 5.52
N ARG A 118 24.57 -2.43 6.27
CA ARG A 118 23.45 -3.23 5.75
C ARG A 118 22.14 -2.43 5.61
N LEU A 119 22.03 -1.24 6.21
CA LEU A 119 20.93 -0.28 5.99
C LEU A 119 21.23 0.59 4.75
N GLY A 120 21.54 -0.06 3.62
CA GLY A 120 21.53 0.60 2.31
C GLY A 120 20.12 1.13 1.95
N PRO A 121 19.67 1.16 0.68
CA PRO A 121 18.43 1.82 0.23
C PRO A 121 17.08 1.36 0.86
N ARG A 122 17.11 0.55 1.92
CA ARG A 122 16.01 -0.02 2.70
C ARG A 122 16.04 0.42 4.17
N LEU A 123 16.12 1.73 4.39
CA LEU A 123 16.17 2.39 5.71
C LEU A 123 15.13 1.86 6.72
N PHE A 124 13.92 1.54 6.26
CA PHE A 124 12.79 1.13 7.10
C PHE A 124 12.47 -0.37 7.05
N LEU A 125 13.32 -1.18 6.40
CA LEU A 125 13.04 -2.59 6.08
C LEU A 125 14.02 -3.57 6.73
N GLY A 126 14.88 -3.10 7.65
CA GLY A 126 15.82 -3.97 8.38
C GLY A 126 15.06 -5.08 9.14
N LYS A 127 15.49 -6.34 8.94
CA LYS A 127 14.84 -7.58 9.37
C LYS A 127 14.13 -7.45 10.72
N ASN A 128 12.83 -7.69 10.71
CA ASN A 128 12.09 -8.16 11.89
C ASN A 128 12.54 -9.60 12.13
N GLU A 129 13.66 -9.79 12.82
CA GLU A 129 13.90 -11.08 13.47
C GLU A 129 12.90 -11.16 14.61
N GLU A 130 12.11 -12.24 14.55
CA GLU A 130 11.09 -12.61 15.51
C GLU A 130 11.63 -12.41 16.93
N LYS A 131 11.18 -11.33 17.58
CA LYS A 131 11.16 -11.33 19.05
C LYS A 131 10.04 -12.29 19.45
N GLY A 132 10.36 -13.58 19.37
CA GLY A 132 9.57 -14.63 19.97
C GLY A 132 9.27 -14.23 21.41
N PHE A 133 7.99 -14.30 21.76
CA PHE A 133 7.52 -14.27 23.14
C PHE A 133 8.44 -15.16 23.99
N ARG A 134 9.30 -14.56 24.79
CA ARG A 134 9.87 -15.23 25.96
C ARG A 134 8.94 -14.88 27.12
N SER A 135 8.02 -15.82 27.35
CA SER A 135 7.32 -16.05 28.62
C SER A 135 8.29 -16.21 29.78
#